data_AF-A0A177ERA0-F1
#
_entry.id   AF-A0A177ERA0-F1
#
_cell.length_a   1.000
_cell.length_b   1.000
_cell.length_c   1.000
_cell.angle_alpha   90.00
_cell.angle_beta   90.00
_cell.angle_gamma   90.00
#
_symmetry.space_group_name_H-M   'P 1'
#
loop_
_entity.id
_entity.type
_entity.pdbx_description
1 polymer ?
#
loop_
_entity_poly.entity_id
_entity_poly.type
_entity_poly.pdbx_seq_one_letter_code
_entity_poly.pdbx_strand_id
1 'polypeptide(L)'
;MVSLAKIPQPRIGSFTIDDQGYISLSKRPLTLQLQALENEDIPTGNDRLRTYECTESYVLDLLAYHDSRLLHQPNSMNDEKDGRRQMSAFINRKTARGPVFLGLTDLQQSNIFVNERWQVESLIDLEWACSHPSEMLRSPYWLTGEKVECFYGKTQLDRFCNAREELMAKFRQQEMLLTSPSETTRSAMFYNLFKQNIMPRFSGDDSSEFPDISQYWSSDVDKVIRSKLEERDRYLQRLSLAAVSADSDSDG
;
A
#
# COMPACT_ATOMS: atom_id res chain seq x y z
N MET A 1 -15.34 -6.32 -5.58
CA MET A 1 -14.79 -6.01 -4.23
C MET A 1 -15.66 -6.55 -3.10
N VAL A 2 -16.93 -6.15 -2.92
CA VAL A 2 -17.80 -6.71 -1.85
C VAL A 2 -17.92 -8.24 -1.95
N SER A 3 -18.07 -8.79 -3.16
CA SER A 3 -18.08 -10.24 -3.38
C SER A 3 -16.78 -10.94 -3.01
N LEU A 4 -15.61 -10.29 -3.22
CA LEU A 4 -14.31 -10.86 -2.86
C LEU A 4 -14.14 -10.95 -1.34
N ALA A 5 -14.68 -9.98 -0.62
CA ALA A 5 -14.70 -9.96 0.84
C ALA A 5 -15.79 -10.85 1.48
N LYS A 6 -16.53 -11.65 0.69
CA LYS A 6 -17.52 -12.60 1.23
C LYS A 6 -16.90 -13.81 1.89
N ILE A 7 -15.72 -14.23 1.44
CA ILE A 7 -15.06 -15.43 1.93
C ILE A 7 -13.82 -14.97 2.71
N PRO A 8 -13.86 -15.00 4.05
CA PRO A 8 -12.69 -14.76 4.86
C PRO A 8 -11.60 -15.79 4.54
N GLN A 9 -10.36 -15.33 4.52
CA GLN A 9 -9.20 -16.18 4.31
C GLN A 9 -8.69 -16.67 5.67
N PRO A 10 -8.15 -17.90 5.74
CA PRO A 10 -7.72 -18.49 7.01
C PRO A 10 -6.44 -17.85 7.57
N ARG A 11 -5.69 -17.13 6.73
CA ARG A 11 -4.40 -16.50 7.04
C ARG A 11 -4.09 -15.41 6.03
N ILE A 12 -3.06 -14.62 6.30
CA ILE A 12 -2.49 -13.62 5.40
C ILE A 12 -1.35 -14.28 4.60
N GLY A 13 -1.46 -14.28 3.27
CA GLY A 13 -0.49 -14.85 2.34
C GLY A 13 -0.83 -14.55 0.89
N SER A 14 0.02 -15.04 -0.02
CA SER A 14 -0.24 -15.09 -1.47
C SER A 14 -0.70 -16.48 -1.89
N PHE A 15 -1.54 -16.49 -2.93
CA PHE A 15 -1.98 -17.72 -3.57
C PHE A 15 -0.92 -18.21 -4.56
N THR A 16 -0.74 -19.51 -4.62
CA THR A 16 0.15 -20.20 -5.56
C THR A 16 -0.61 -21.28 -6.29
N ILE A 17 -0.24 -21.52 -7.54
CA ILE A 17 -0.73 -22.63 -8.36
C ILE A 17 0.42 -23.63 -8.47
N ASP A 18 0.18 -24.89 -8.14
CA ASP A 18 1.15 -25.96 -8.33
C ASP A 18 1.13 -26.53 -9.76
N ASP A 19 2.05 -27.44 -10.07
CA ASP A 19 2.17 -28.06 -11.40
C ASP A 19 0.94 -28.89 -11.80
N GLN A 20 0.05 -29.18 -10.85
CA GLN A 20 -1.22 -29.89 -11.06
C GLN A 20 -2.41 -28.93 -11.17
N GLY A 21 -2.18 -27.62 -11.07
CA GLY A 21 -3.20 -26.58 -11.19
C GLY A 21 -3.97 -26.30 -9.89
N TYR A 22 -3.55 -26.85 -8.74
CA TYR A 22 -4.22 -26.57 -7.47
C TYR A 22 -3.78 -25.24 -6.89
N ILE A 23 -4.77 -24.46 -6.47
CA ILE A 23 -4.57 -23.18 -5.81
C ILE A 23 -4.41 -23.41 -4.31
N SER A 24 -3.34 -22.87 -3.71
CA SER A 24 -3.09 -22.91 -2.27
C SER A 24 -2.62 -21.56 -1.75
N LEU A 25 -3.00 -21.23 -0.51
CA LEU A 25 -2.55 -20.03 0.20
C LEU A 25 -1.30 -20.36 1.02
N SER A 26 -0.12 -20.35 0.38
CA SER A 26 1.08 -21.02 0.89
C SER A 26 2.34 -20.16 1.01
N LYS A 27 2.32 -18.91 0.51
CA LYS A 27 3.49 -18.02 0.50
C LYS A 27 3.20 -16.73 1.25
N ARG A 28 4.25 -15.99 1.59
CA ARG A 28 4.10 -14.63 2.15
C ARG A 28 3.35 -13.76 1.15
N PRO A 29 2.60 -12.73 1.60
CA PRO A 29 2.03 -11.78 0.69
C PRO A 29 3.12 -11.15 -0.17
N LEU A 30 2.92 -11.20 -1.48
CA LEU A 30 3.78 -10.62 -2.48
C LEU A 30 3.03 -9.47 -3.13
N THR A 31 3.42 -8.25 -2.75
CA THR A 31 2.91 -7.02 -3.35
C THR A 31 3.91 -6.50 -4.38
N LEU A 32 3.42 -5.69 -5.33
CA LEU A 32 4.28 -5.00 -6.30
C LEU A 32 5.45 -4.26 -5.62
N GLN A 33 5.16 -3.56 -4.51
CA GLN A 33 6.18 -2.85 -3.74
C GLN A 33 7.26 -3.79 -3.22
N LEU A 34 6.87 -4.92 -2.63
CA LEU A 34 7.82 -5.87 -2.05
C LEU A 34 8.68 -6.55 -3.13
N GLN A 35 8.09 -6.85 -4.29
CA GLN A 35 8.85 -7.37 -5.43
C GLN A 35 9.84 -6.34 -5.99
N ALA A 36 9.45 -5.07 -6.08
CA ALA A 36 10.37 -4.00 -6.48
C ALA A 36 11.57 -3.88 -5.52
N LEU A 37 11.34 -3.98 -4.21
CA LEU A 37 12.44 -3.99 -3.22
C LEU A 37 13.39 -5.17 -3.42
N GLU A 38 12.85 -6.38 -3.65
CA GLU A 38 13.68 -7.56 -3.91
C GLU A 38 14.50 -7.43 -5.20
N ASN A 39 13.93 -6.82 -6.25
CA ASN A 39 14.65 -6.57 -7.51
C ASN A 39 15.77 -5.52 -7.37
N GLU A 40 15.64 -4.60 -6.41
CA GLU A 40 16.66 -3.60 -6.05
C GLU A 40 17.70 -4.15 -5.05
N ASP A 41 17.71 -5.47 -4.82
CA ASP A 41 18.58 -6.15 -3.85
C ASP A 41 18.44 -5.63 -2.41
N ILE A 42 17.27 -5.06 -2.07
CA ILE A 42 16.99 -4.57 -0.71
C ILE A 42 16.67 -5.77 0.20
N PRO A 43 17.40 -5.97 1.31
CA PRO A 43 17.16 -7.10 2.19
C PRO A 43 15.77 -7.04 2.84
N THR A 44 14.93 -8.02 2.55
CA THR A 44 13.59 -8.12 3.16
C THR A 44 13.56 -9.06 4.36
N GLY A 45 14.53 -9.98 4.47
CA GLY A 45 14.78 -10.80 5.66
C GLY A 45 13.73 -11.88 5.96
N ASN A 46 12.69 -12.02 5.13
CA ASN A 46 11.57 -12.91 5.41
C ASN A 46 11.51 -14.13 4.49
N ASP A 47 11.22 -15.28 5.08
CA ASP A 47 11.01 -16.52 4.36
C ASP A 47 9.83 -16.40 3.40
N ARG A 48 10.08 -16.70 2.11
CA ARG A 48 9.06 -16.72 1.05
C ARG A 48 7.92 -17.69 1.36
N LEU A 49 8.17 -18.71 2.18
CA LEU A 49 7.21 -19.72 2.60
C LEU A 49 6.34 -19.31 3.80
N ARG A 50 6.62 -18.16 4.42
CA ARG A 50 5.91 -17.71 5.62
C ARG A 50 4.48 -17.25 5.27
N THR A 51 3.49 -17.69 6.04
CA THR A 51 2.16 -17.05 6.08
C THR A 51 1.92 -16.46 7.47
N TYR A 52 0.98 -15.52 7.61
CA TYR A 52 0.72 -14.87 8.90
C TYR A 52 -0.67 -15.18 9.42
N GLU A 53 -0.74 -15.55 10.70
CA GLU A 53 -2.00 -15.83 11.41
C GLU A 53 -2.54 -14.59 12.15
N CYS A 54 -1.71 -13.57 12.34
CA CYS A 54 -2.12 -12.33 12.99
C CYS A 54 -1.61 -11.09 12.24
N THR A 55 -2.45 -10.04 12.24
CA THR A 55 -2.16 -8.75 11.61
C THR A 55 -0.88 -8.12 12.13
N GLU A 56 -0.61 -8.25 13.43
CA GLU A 56 0.58 -7.66 14.06
C GLU A 56 1.88 -8.22 13.47
N SER A 57 2.00 -9.54 13.32
CA SER A 57 3.21 -10.14 12.73
C SER A 57 3.44 -9.72 11.28
N TYR A 58 2.36 -9.59 10.49
CA TYR A 58 2.46 -9.11 9.11
C TYR A 58 2.86 -7.63 9.06
N VAL A 59 2.26 -6.80 9.91
CA VAL A 59 2.57 -5.38 10.02
C VAL A 59 4.01 -5.13 10.45
N LEU A 60 4.54 -5.90 11.40
CA LEU A 60 5.93 -5.77 11.84
C LEU A 60 6.90 -6.07 10.69
N ASP A 61 6.62 -7.10 9.89
CA ASP A 61 7.40 -7.40 8.69
C ASP A 61 7.30 -6.28 7.64
N LEU A 62 6.12 -5.67 7.45
CA LEU A 62 5.97 -4.51 6.56
C LEU A 62 6.78 -3.29 7.02
N LEU A 63 6.84 -3.04 8.34
CA LEU A 63 7.68 -1.98 8.91
C LEU A 63 9.16 -2.31 8.73
N ALA A 64 9.57 -3.55 8.94
CA ALA A 64 10.95 -3.98 8.70
C ALA A 64 11.36 -3.79 7.21
N TYR A 65 10.46 -4.07 6.26
CA TYR A 65 10.71 -3.77 4.84
C TYR A 65 10.87 -2.26 4.60
N HIS A 66 10.04 -1.44 5.24
CA HIS A 66 10.12 0.01 5.14
C HIS A 66 11.46 0.53 5.68
N ASP A 67 11.86 0.07 6.87
CA ASP A 67 13.13 0.43 7.50
C ASP A 67 14.32 0.00 6.64
N SER A 68 14.29 -1.24 6.13
CA SER A 68 15.33 -1.75 5.25
C SER A 68 15.44 -0.93 3.97
N ARG A 69 14.32 -0.55 3.35
CA ARG A 69 14.34 0.34 2.18
C ARG A 69 14.90 1.71 2.52
N LEU A 70 14.51 2.32 3.64
CA LEU A 70 15.05 3.62 4.07
C LEU A 70 16.58 3.57 4.19
N LEU A 71 17.11 2.48 4.73
CA LEU A 71 18.54 2.28 4.93
C LEU A 71 19.28 1.99 3.63
N HIS A 72 18.79 1.06 2.80
CA HIS A 72 19.55 0.51 1.68
C HIS A 72 19.30 1.23 0.35
N GLN A 73 18.12 1.78 0.11
CA GLN A 73 17.81 2.44 -1.16
C GLN A 73 18.47 3.83 -1.21
N PRO A 74 19.38 4.12 -2.16
CA PRO A 74 20.20 5.35 -2.12
C PRO A 74 19.39 6.65 -2.17
N ASN A 75 18.25 6.64 -2.87
CA ASN A 75 17.33 7.76 -3.06
C ASN A 75 16.07 7.64 -2.18
N SER A 76 16.15 6.97 -1.03
CA SER A 76 14.99 6.71 -0.17
C SER A 76 14.33 7.96 0.43
N MET A 77 15.03 9.11 0.44
CA MET A 77 14.55 10.37 1.01
C MET A 77 14.79 11.51 0.05
N ASN A 78 13.78 12.34 -0.19
CA ASN A 78 13.90 13.52 -1.04
C ASN A 78 14.55 14.71 -0.35
N ASP A 79 14.20 14.92 0.92
CA ASP A 79 14.72 15.95 1.80
C ASP A 79 14.60 15.51 3.27
N GLU A 80 15.08 16.33 4.21
CA GLU A 80 15.00 16.02 5.64
C GLU A 80 13.57 15.85 6.14
N LYS A 81 12.62 16.67 5.64
CA LYS A 81 11.23 16.63 6.08
C LYS A 81 10.57 15.33 5.62
N ASP A 82 10.84 14.89 4.40
CA ASP A 82 10.43 13.59 3.87
C ASP A 82 11.03 12.45 4.70
N GLY A 83 12.33 12.49 5.00
CA GLY A 83 13.00 11.50 5.84
C GLY A 83 12.34 11.33 7.22
N ARG A 84 12.09 12.43 7.93
CA ARG A 84 11.42 12.41 9.25
C ARG A 84 9.99 11.88 9.18
N ARG A 85 9.26 12.24 8.12
CA ARG A 85 7.88 11.76 7.90
C ARG A 85 7.84 10.25 7.66
N GLN A 86 8.77 9.72 6.86
CA GLN A 86 8.87 8.29 6.62
C GLN A 86 9.24 7.52 7.90
N MET A 87 10.22 8.02 8.68
CA MET A 87 10.60 7.41 9.98
C MET A 87 9.50 7.49 11.04
N SER A 88 8.55 8.41 10.91
CA SER A 88 7.41 8.55 11.81
C SER A 88 6.23 7.63 11.44
N ALA A 89 6.44 6.63 10.58
CA ALA A 89 5.40 5.68 10.21
C ALA A 89 4.93 4.86 11.42
N PHE A 90 3.73 5.20 11.93
CA PHE A 90 3.10 4.49 13.05
C PHE A 90 1.89 3.68 12.61
N ILE A 91 1.74 2.49 13.20
CA ILE A 91 0.58 1.63 12.99
C ILE A 91 -0.18 1.48 14.31
N ASN A 92 -1.49 1.71 14.26
CA ASN A 92 -2.39 1.58 15.39
C ASN A 92 -2.71 0.10 15.67
N ARG A 93 -2.46 -0.32 16.91
CA ARG A 93 -2.64 -1.67 17.44
C ARG A 93 -4.09 -2.14 17.62
N LYS A 94 -5.10 -1.31 17.30
CA LYS A 94 -6.49 -1.58 17.72
C LYS A 94 -7.14 -2.83 17.12
N THR A 95 -6.54 -3.50 16.14
CA THR A 95 -7.09 -4.72 15.55
C THR A 95 -6.00 -5.76 15.20
N ALA A 96 -5.41 -6.36 16.25
CA ALA A 96 -4.40 -7.41 16.08
C ALA A 96 -4.94 -8.72 15.44
N ARG A 97 -6.27 -8.93 15.47
CA ARG A 97 -6.95 -10.15 15.00
C ARG A 97 -8.27 -9.83 14.28
N GLY A 98 -8.18 -9.05 13.21
CA GLY A 98 -9.29 -8.79 12.30
C GLY A 98 -9.46 -9.90 11.24
N PRO A 99 -10.62 -10.00 10.59
CA PRO A 99 -10.80 -10.90 9.46
C PRO A 99 -9.85 -10.53 8.31
N VAL A 100 -9.41 -11.56 7.58
CA VAL A 100 -8.49 -11.44 6.45
C VAL A 100 -9.28 -11.67 5.17
N PHE A 101 -9.04 -10.85 4.14
CA PHE A 101 -9.76 -10.94 2.87
C PHE A 101 -8.81 -10.93 1.69
N LEU A 102 -9.24 -11.53 0.58
CA LEU A 102 -8.56 -11.40 -0.70
C LEU A 102 -8.62 -9.95 -1.19
N GLY A 103 -7.44 -9.35 -1.34
CA GLY A 103 -7.23 -8.03 -1.95
C GLY A 103 -6.58 -8.17 -3.32
N LEU A 104 -7.04 -7.35 -4.26
CA LEU A 104 -6.40 -7.16 -5.56
C LEU A 104 -5.55 -5.89 -5.46
N THR A 105 -4.29 -6.03 -5.01
CA THR A 105 -3.47 -4.87 -4.59
C THR A 105 -3.05 -3.97 -5.75
N ASP A 106 -3.06 -4.49 -6.97
CA ASP A 106 -2.69 -3.77 -8.20
C ASP A 106 -3.86 -3.65 -9.18
N LEU A 107 -5.11 -3.73 -8.68
CA LEU A 107 -6.27 -3.57 -9.54
C LEU A 107 -6.32 -2.14 -10.09
N GLN A 108 -6.33 -2.00 -11.41
CA GLN A 108 -6.50 -0.76 -12.17
C GLN A 108 -7.55 -0.90 -13.27
N GLN A 109 -7.92 0.22 -13.92
CA GLN A 109 -8.97 0.26 -14.94
C GLN A 109 -8.71 -0.72 -16.09
N SER A 110 -7.46 -0.87 -16.52
CA SER A 110 -7.05 -1.76 -17.61
C SER A 110 -7.22 -3.25 -17.29
N ASN A 111 -7.35 -3.63 -16.01
CA ASN A 111 -7.59 -5.02 -15.62
C ASN A 111 -9.07 -5.42 -15.66
N ILE A 112 -9.99 -4.47 -15.86
CA ILE A 112 -11.43 -4.67 -15.73
C ILE A 112 -12.08 -4.59 -17.11
N PHE A 113 -12.62 -5.71 -17.57
CA PHE A 113 -13.40 -5.76 -18.80
C PHE A 113 -14.89 -5.70 -18.47
N VAL A 114 -15.62 -4.89 -19.22
CA VAL A 114 -17.06 -4.72 -19.08
C VAL A 114 -17.77 -5.00 -20.39
N ASN A 115 -18.98 -5.55 -20.30
CA ASN A 115 -19.84 -5.75 -21.46
C ASN A 115 -20.56 -4.45 -21.88
N GLU A 116 -21.37 -4.52 -22.95
CA GLU A 116 -22.16 -3.38 -23.48
C GLU A 116 -23.12 -2.75 -22.45
N ARG A 117 -23.45 -3.48 -21.38
CA ARG A 117 -24.31 -3.01 -20.28
C ARG A 117 -23.50 -2.50 -19.07
N TRP A 118 -22.20 -2.28 -19.23
CA TRP A 118 -21.29 -1.84 -18.17
C TRP A 118 -21.18 -2.80 -16.98
N GLN A 119 -21.44 -4.09 -17.20
CA GLN A 119 -21.26 -5.12 -16.18
C GLN A 119 -19.86 -5.72 -16.29
N VAL A 120 -19.17 -5.91 -15.16
CA VAL A 120 -17.86 -6.57 -15.13
C VAL A 120 -18.00 -8.00 -15.62
N GLU A 121 -17.30 -8.32 -16.70
CA GLU A 121 -17.31 -9.62 -17.36
C GLU A 121 -16.08 -10.44 -16.94
N SER A 122 -14.92 -9.81 -16.89
CA SER A 122 -13.68 -10.47 -16.47
C SER A 122 -12.71 -9.51 -15.78
N LEU A 123 -11.90 -10.08 -14.89
CA LEU A 123 -10.72 -9.46 -14.30
C LEU A 123 -9.49 -10.20 -14.79
N ILE A 124 -8.48 -9.48 -15.23
CA ILE A 124 -7.19 -10.04 -15.63
C ILE A 124 -6.09 -9.58 -14.68
N ASP A 125 -4.86 -10.07 -14.89
CA ASP A 125 -3.67 -9.55 -14.23
C ASP A 125 -3.75 -9.59 -12.69
N LEU A 126 -3.93 -10.81 -12.17
CA LEU A 126 -4.17 -11.08 -10.76
C LEU A 126 -2.89 -11.51 -10.02
N GLU A 127 -1.71 -11.25 -10.60
CA GLU A 127 -0.43 -11.75 -10.08
C GLU A 127 -0.08 -11.20 -8.69
N TRP A 128 -0.57 -9.99 -8.36
CA TRP A 128 -0.39 -9.35 -7.06
C TRP A 128 -1.54 -9.62 -6.08
N ALA A 129 -2.47 -10.53 -6.43
CA ALA A 129 -3.59 -10.86 -5.55
C ALA A 129 -3.11 -11.61 -4.31
N CYS A 130 -3.42 -11.08 -3.14
CA CYS A 130 -3.07 -11.70 -1.87
C CYS A 130 -4.07 -11.36 -0.77
N SER A 131 -4.11 -12.20 0.25
CA SER A 131 -5.02 -12.02 1.38
C SER A 131 -4.38 -11.08 2.41
N HIS A 132 -5.12 -10.07 2.86
CA HIS A 132 -4.64 -9.05 3.80
C HIS A 132 -5.64 -8.73 4.91
N PRO A 133 -5.17 -8.14 6.02
CA PRO A 133 -6.05 -7.59 7.04
C PRO A 133 -7.05 -6.61 6.45
N SER A 134 -8.26 -6.58 7.02
CA SER A 134 -9.32 -5.65 6.63
C SER A 134 -8.89 -4.18 6.56
N GLU A 135 -7.95 -3.76 7.41
CA GLU A 135 -7.43 -2.41 7.56
C GLU A 135 -6.61 -1.95 6.34
N MET A 136 -6.20 -2.90 5.50
CA MET A 136 -5.45 -2.65 4.27
C MET A 136 -6.35 -2.54 3.04
N LEU A 137 -7.67 -2.72 3.18
CA LEU A 137 -8.60 -2.44 2.11
C LEU A 137 -8.66 -0.92 1.87
N ARG A 138 -8.39 -0.52 0.63
CA ARG A 138 -8.36 0.89 0.21
C ARG A 138 -9.33 1.11 -0.94
N SER A 139 -9.92 2.30 -0.99
CA SER A 139 -10.63 2.72 -2.20
C SER A 139 -9.62 2.82 -3.35
N PRO A 140 -10.00 2.45 -4.59
CA PRO A 140 -9.09 2.56 -5.73
C PRO A 140 -8.57 3.99 -5.88
N TYR A 141 -7.27 4.18 -6.04
CA TYR A 141 -6.69 5.52 -6.18
C TYR A 141 -7.00 6.15 -7.55
N TRP A 142 -7.33 5.32 -8.54
CA TRP A 142 -7.62 5.70 -9.93
C TRP A 142 -9.10 6.04 -10.18
N LEU A 143 -9.91 6.26 -9.13
CA LEU A 143 -11.35 6.52 -9.27
C LEU A 143 -11.69 7.69 -10.21
N THR A 144 -10.82 8.69 -10.28
CA THR A 144 -10.99 9.87 -11.15
C THR A 144 -10.19 9.78 -12.44
N GLY A 145 -9.44 8.70 -12.68
CA GLY A 145 -8.50 8.58 -13.79
C GLY A 145 -7.26 9.47 -13.69
N GLU A 146 -7.15 10.29 -12.64
CA GLU A 146 -6.01 11.17 -12.43
C GLU A 146 -4.84 10.41 -11.81
N LYS A 147 -3.62 10.68 -12.28
CA LYS A 147 -2.41 10.13 -11.66
C LYS A 147 -2.27 10.69 -10.24
N VAL A 148 -1.78 9.86 -9.32
CA VAL A 148 -1.59 10.25 -7.92
C VAL A 148 -0.65 11.46 -7.79
N GLU A 149 0.35 11.52 -8.66
CA GLU A 149 1.27 12.64 -8.75
C GLU A 149 0.57 13.95 -9.13
N CYS A 150 -0.57 13.93 -9.82
CA CYS A 150 -1.26 15.13 -10.27
C CYS A 150 -2.26 15.71 -9.25
N PHE A 151 -2.32 15.21 -8.01
CA PHE A 151 -3.16 15.75 -6.93
C PHE A 151 -2.59 17.05 -6.33
N TYR A 152 -2.21 17.99 -7.18
CA TYR A 152 -1.78 19.34 -6.78
C TYR A 152 -2.98 20.29 -6.85
N GLY A 153 -3.74 20.38 -5.76
CA GLY A 153 -4.80 21.37 -5.64
C GLY A 153 -6.05 20.87 -4.93
N LYS A 154 -6.76 21.81 -4.32
CA LYS A 154 -8.01 21.53 -3.59
C LYS A 154 -9.07 20.92 -4.51
N THR A 155 -9.15 21.36 -5.76
CA THR A 155 -10.17 20.91 -6.72
C THR A 155 -10.03 19.44 -7.14
N GLN A 156 -8.80 18.95 -7.36
CA GLN A 156 -8.52 17.55 -7.69
C GLN A 156 -8.83 16.66 -6.49
N LEU A 157 -8.40 17.09 -5.30
CA LEU A 157 -8.68 16.38 -4.05
C LEU A 157 -10.19 16.31 -3.76
N ASP A 158 -10.91 17.41 -3.96
CA ASP A 158 -12.37 17.46 -3.77
C ASP A 158 -13.08 16.51 -4.75
N ARG A 159 -12.66 16.47 -6.02
CA ARG A 159 -13.20 15.51 -7.00
C ARG A 159 -12.97 14.06 -6.58
N PHE A 160 -11.76 13.72 -6.13
CA PHE A 160 -11.46 12.38 -5.63
C PHE A 160 -12.27 12.04 -4.38
N CYS A 161 -12.37 12.97 -3.42
CA CYS A 161 -13.16 12.80 -2.21
C CYS A 161 -14.64 12.55 -2.53
N ASN A 162 -15.21 13.33 -3.45
CA ASN A 162 -16.60 13.18 -3.89
C ASN A 162 -16.82 11.82 -4.57
N ALA A 163 -15.95 11.44 -5.51
CA ALA A 163 -16.04 10.14 -6.19
C ALA A 163 -15.90 8.96 -5.21
N ARG A 164 -15.00 9.09 -4.24
CA ARG A 164 -14.82 8.10 -3.16
C ARG A 164 -16.08 8.01 -2.30
N GLU A 165 -16.69 9.13 -1.92
CA GLU A 165 -17.91 9.15 -1.12
C GLU A 165 -19.08 8.48 -1.85
N GLU A 166 -19.25 8.77 -3.13
CA GLU A 166 -20.24 8.10 -3.98
C GLU A 166 -20.01 6.58 -4.03
N LEU A 167 -18.76 6.17 -4.28
CA LEU A 167 -18.38 4.75 -4.26
C LEU A 167 -18.72 4.11 -2.91
N MET A 168 -18.33 4.74 -1.80
CA MET A 168 -18.58 4.21 -0.46
C MET A 168 -20.07 4.13 -0.14
N ALA A 169 -20.89 5.08 -0.62
CA ALA A 169 -22.34 5.01 -0.49
C ALA A 169 -22.93 3.79 -1.21
N LYS A 170 -22.48 3.50 -2.44
CA LYS A 170 -22.87 2.29 -3.18
C LYS A 170 -22.38 1.00 -2.53
N PHE A 171 -21.16 0.99 -2.00
CA PHE A 171 -20.64 -0.15 -1.24
C PHE A 171 -21.50 -0.47 -0.03
N ARG A 172 -21.87 0.54 0.78
CA ARG A 172 -22.76 0.36 1.94
C ARG A 172 -24.10 -0.25 1.54
N GLN A 173 -24.72 0.26 0.47
CA GLN A 173 -25.97 -0.29 -0.05
C GLN A 173 -25.80 -1.77 -0.44
N GLN A 174 -24.73 -2.10 -1.15
CA GLN A 174 -24.47 -3.47 -1.59
C GLN A 174 -24.18 -4.42 -0.43
N GLU A 175 -23.49 -3.96 0.61
CA GLU A 175 -23.26 -4.74 1.82
C GLU A 175 -24.55 -5.00 2.59
N MET A 176 -25.44 -4.01 2.72
CA MET A 176 -26.74 -4.22 3.37
C MET A 176 -27.59 -5.29 2.67
N LEU A 177 -27.46 -5.43 1.34
CA LEU A 177 -28.13 -6.49 0.58
C LEU A 177 -27.52 -7.88 0.80
N LEU A 178 -26.26 -7.94 1.25
CA LEU A 178 -25.47 -9.17 1.34
C LEU A 178 -25.24 -9.65 2.77
N THR A 179 -25.60 -8.86 3.78
CA THR A 179 -25.27 -9.12 5.19
C THR A 179 -26.54 -9.19 6.04
N SER A 180 -26.68 -10.21 6.89
CA SER A 180 -27.71 -10.23 7.92
C SER A 180 -27.41 -9.16 9.00
N PRO A 181 -28.41 -8.63 9.73
CA PRO A 181 -28.24 -7.48 10.66
C PRO A 181 -27.23 -7.66 11.81
N SER A 182 -26.71 -8.87 12.02
CA SER A 182 -25.82 -9.23 13.13
C SER A 182 -24.31 -9.22 12.80
N GLU A 183 -23.93 -9.03 11.53
CA GLU A 183 -22.52 -9.01 11.12
C GLU A 183 -22.02 -7.56 10.98
N THR A 184 -20.80 -7.31 11.47
CA THR A 184 -20.13 -6.00 11.40
C THR A 184 -20.03 -5.50 9.96
N THR A 185 -20.45 -4.27 9.72
CA THR A 185 -20.48 -3.63 8.40
C THR A 185 -19.09 -3.56 7.77
N ARG A 186 -18.88 -4.28 6.67
CA ARG A 186 -17.60 -4.42 5.94
C ARG A 186 -17.10 -3.10 5.31
N SER A 187 -17.97 -2.10 5.15
CA SER A 187 -17.60 -0.77 4.65
C SER A 187 -16.78 0.02 5.66
N ALA A 188 -16.85 -0.35 6.95
CA ALA A 188 -15.93 0.10 8.00
C ALA A 188 -14.45 -0.22 7.70
N MET A 189 -14.19 -1.13 6.75
CA MET A 189 -12.84 -1.62 6.42
C MET A 189 -12.13 -0.77 5.36
N PHE A 190 -12.84 0.09 4.61
CA PHE A 190 -12.25 1.00 3.61
C PHE A 190 -11.78 2.35 4.17
N TYR A 191 -11.98 2.59 5.46
CA TYR A 191 -11.65 3.87 6.06
C TYR A 191 -10.14 3.99 6.24
N ASN A 192 -9.60 5.15 5.88
CA ASN A 192 -8.20 5.53 6.14
C ASN A 192 -8.00 5.62 7.66
N LEU A 193 -7.78 4.47 8.30
CA LEU A 193 -7.65 4.31 9.74
C LEU A 193 -6.65 5.32 10.31
N PHE A 194 -5.56 5.55 9.57
CA PHE A 194 -4.52 6.52 9.93
C PHE A 194 -5.04 7.96 10.00
N LYS A 195 -5.54 8.53 8.90
CA LYS A 195 -5.96 9.95 8.89
C LYS A 195 -7.20 10.24 9.75
N GLN A 196 -8.09 9.29 9.95
CA GLN A 196 -9.38 9.54 10.62
C GLN A 196 -9.43 9.07 12.07
N ASN A 197 -8.66 8.05 12.46
CA ASN A 197 -8.73 7.46 13.80
C ASN A 197 -7.43 7.51 14.60
N ILE A 198 -6.29 7.65 13.91
CA ILE A 198 -4.96 7.76 14.55
C ILE A 198 -4.60 9.24 14.63
N MET A 199 -4.49 9.93 13.49
CA MET A 199 -4.05 11.32 13.39
C MET A 199 -4.81 12.23 14.37
N PRO A 200 -6.17 12.26 14.44
CA PRO A 200 -6.90 13.18 15.32
C PRO A 200 -6.73 12.91 16.82
N ARG A 201 -6.08 11.81 17.23
CA ARG A 201 -5.74 11.54 18.64
C ARG A 201 -4.38 12.10 19.06
N PHE A 202 -3.53 12.46 18.09
CA PHE A 202 -2.16 12.90 18.31
C PHE A 202 -1.90 14.31 17.76
N SER A 203 -2.57 14.69 16.68
CA SER A 203 -2.71 16.09 16.25
C SER A 203 -3.90 16.69 16.99
N GLY A 204 -3.73 17.85 17.63
CA GLY A 204 -4.89 18.66 18.04
C GLY A 204 -5.78 18.98 16.83
N ASP A 205 -7.00 19.46 17.07
CA ASP A 205 -8.07 19.65 16.05
C ASP A 205 -7.68 20.46 14.79
N ASP A 206 -6.50 21.08 14.75
CA ASP A 206 -6.08 22.02 13.72
C ASP A 206 -4.72 21.74 13.05
N SER A 207 -4.00 20.65 13.41
CA SER A 207 -2.71 20.35 12.75
C SER A 207 -2.83 19.24 11.70
N SER A 208 -2.63 19.60 10.42
CA SER A 208 -2.41 18.65 9.32
C SER A 208 -1.07 17.90 9.42
N GLU A 209 -0.26 18.22 10.42
CA GLU A 209 1.03 17.59 10.70
C GLU A 209 0.93 16.74 11.96
N PHE A 210 1.30 15.47 11.79
CA PHE A 210 1.52 14.52 12.87
C PHE A 210 2.76 14.96 13.68
N PRO A 211 2.77 14.86 15.01
CA PRO A 211 3.93 15.23 15.81
C PRO A 211 5.16 14.46 15.32
N ASP A 212 6.27 15.18 15.11
CA ASP A 212 7.52 14.56 14.71
C ASP A 212 8.02 13.63 15.82
N ILE A 213 7.96 12.34 15.55
CA ILE A 213 8.43 11.28 16.43
C ILE A 213 9.54 10.46 15.79
N SER A 214 10.13 10.96 14.71
CA SER A 214 11.26 10.35 14.02
C SER A 214 12.43 10.07 14.97
N GLN A 215 12.64 10.91 15.99
CA GLN A 215 13.67 10.73 17.02
C GLN A 215 13.58 9.39 17.79
N TYR A 216 12.43 8.72 17.77
CA TYR A 216 12.26 7.41 18.41
C TYR A 216 12.52 6.23 17.45
N TRP A 217 12.74 6.49 16.17
CA TRP A 217 13.07 5.48 15.17
C TRP A 217 14.50 4.93 15.38
N SER A 218 15.46 5.79 15.69
CA SER A 218 16.84 5.41 16.03
C SER A 218 17.54 6.54 16.81
N SER A 219 18.58 6.21 17.58
CA SER A 219 19.42 7.22 18.24
C SER A 219 20.20 8.10 17.27
N ASP A 220 20.39 7.66 16.02
CA ASP A 220 21.22 8.31 15.00
C ASP A 220 20.40 8.93 13.85
N VAL A 221 19.13 9.28 14.08
CA VAL A 221 18.21 9.78 13.03
C VAL A 221 18.81 10.89 12.16
N ASP A 222 19.37 11.94 12.76
CA ASP A 222 19.93 13.06 12.00
C ASP A 222 21.14 12.66 11.14
N LYS A 223 21.93 11.70 11.64
CA LYS A 223 23.08 11.15 10.92
C LYS A 223 22.62 10.29 9.74
N VAL A 224 21.60 9.47 9.94
CA VAL A 224 21.00 8.65 8.87
C VAL A 224 20.44 9.55 7.79
N ILE A 225 19.62 10.54 8.13
CA ILE A 225 19.04 11.48 7.16
C ILE A 225 20.15 12.15 6.35
N ARG A 226 21.18 12.71 7.01
CA ARG A 226 22.30 13.35 6.31
C ARG A 226 22.99 12.40 5.32
N SER A 227 23.29 11.18 5.76
CA SER A 227 23.91 10.15 4.89
C SER A 227 23.03 9.86 3.67
N LYS A 228 21.71 9.69 3.87
CA LYS A 228 20.77 9.38 2.79
C LYS A 228 20.63 10.53 1.79
N LEU A 229 20.68 11.78 2.24
CA LEU A 229 20.66 12.94 1.33
C LEU A 229 21.94 12.99 0.48
N GLU A 230 23.11 12.73 1.07
CA GLU A 230 24.36 12.64 0.32
C GLU A 230 24.38 11.47 -0.68
N GLU A 231 23.80 10.32 -0.30
CA GLU A 231 23.64 9.16 -1.18
C GLU A 231 22.73 9.48 -2.36
N ARG A 232 21.61 10.16 -2.12
CA ARG A 232 20.69 10.62 -3.16
C ARG A 232 21.40 11.55 -4.14
N ASP A 233 22.17 12.52 -3.66
CA ASP A 233 22.87 13.45 -4.53
C ASP A 233 23.87 12.72 -5.44
N ARG A 234 24.63 11.77 -4.88
CA ARG A 234 25.51 10.90 -5.69
C ARG A 234 24.74 10.04 -6.68
N TYR A 235 23.59 9.50 -6.28
CA TYR A 235 22.74 8.70 -7.14
C TYR A 235 22.22 9.50 -8.34
N LEU A 236 21.69 10.71 -8.10
CA LEU A 236 21.18 11.58 -9.15
C LEU A 236 22.28 12.03 -10.12
N GLN A 237 23.50 12.29 -9.62
CA GLN A 237 24.65 12.57 -10.48
C GLN A 237 24.96 11.40 -11.42
N ARG A 238 25.00 10.16 -10.90
CA ARG A 238 25.23 8.96 -11.73
C ARG A 238 24.12 8.78 -12.76
N LEU A 239 22.87 8.97 -12.36
CA LEU A 239 21.71 8.84 -13.24
C LEU A 239 21.76 9.87 -14.38
N SER A 240 22.11 11.12 -14.06
CA SER A 240 22.31 12.16 -15.06
C SER A 240 23.43 11.83 -16.04
N LEU A 241 24.56 11.30 -15.55
CA LEU A 241 25.68 10.89 -16.41
C LEU A 241 25.29 9.73 -17.34
N ALA A 242 24.58 8.72 -16.81
CA ALA A 242 24.13 7.57 -17.58
C ALA A 242 23.11 7.94 -18.66
N ALA A 243 22.21 8.88 -18.37
CA ALA A 243 21.25 9.39 -19.35
C ALA A 243 21.96 10.11 -20.52
N VAL A 244 22.95 10.95 -20.21
CA VAL A 244 23.74 11.65 -21.24
C VAL A 244 24.55 10.67 -22.10
N SER A 245 25.11 9.61 -21.53
CA SER A 245 25.82 8.58 -22.31
C SER A 245 24.90 7.75 -23.20
N ALA A 246 23.66 7.49 -22.77
CA ALA A 246 22.69 6.72 -23.55
C ALA A 246 22.21 7.50 -24.78
N ASP A 247 22.04 8.82 -24.66
CA ASP A 247 21.69 9.67 -25.81
C ASP A 247 22.83 9.72 -26.83
N SER A 248 24.10 9.77 -26.40
CA SER A 248 25.25 9.79 -27.32
C SER A 248 25.49 8.48 -28.07
N ASP A 249 25.07 7.33 -27.51
CA ASP A 249 25.21 6.01 -28.16
C ASP A 249 24.05 5.70 -29.13
N SER A 250 22.99 6.51 -29.14
CA SER A 250 21.82 6.32 -30.01
C SER A 250 21.92 7.00 -31.38
N ASP A 251 22.96 7.81 -31.59
CA ASP A 251 23.25 8.55 -32.84
C ASP A 251 24.34 7.87 -33.73
N GLY A 252 24.63 6.58 -33.50
CA GLY A 252 25.66 5.80 -34.21
C GLY A 252 25.12 4.79 -35.23
#